data_AF-A0A947QWT1-F1
#
_entry.id   AF-A0A947QWT1-F1
#
_cell.length_a   1.000
_cell.length_b   1.000
_cell.length_c   1.000
_cell.angle_alpha   90.00
_cell.angle_beta   90.00
_cell.angle_gamma   90.00
#
_symmetry.space_group_name_H-M   'P 1'
#
loop_
_entity.id
_entity.type
_entity.pdbx_description
1 polymer ?
#
loop_
_entity_poly.entity_id
_entity_poly.type
_entity_poly.pdbx_seq_one_letter_code
_entity_poly.pdbx_strand_id
1 'polypeptide(L)'
;MNSKQKILNEKFTTAGKKALEWRRVCELLLPEIEREEVWRVCGFPGVYEYAAKKAGMSKNKVRECLRVLKRVESMPALMAVAEKKGINAVKPVACVATEETEEFWAGKAENLSMHALETYVRETRGDESLRAETSVQVSLNIKPELAKRMEQFKKREDMEELLEAFLDNLEEDKPEVSENVTIPAAMKRFVINRTGEKCSFPGCTNPYVELHHARRYSMERRHDPDHIHALCKVHHELAHNGLIGNEERPPWTWYVLERPDLTNHKYFIDQQVQLIRHNATI
;
A
#
# COMPACT_ATOMS: atom_id res chain seq x y z
N MET A 1 -16.83 4.02 -27.90
CA MET A 1 -16.06 5.09 -28.56
C MET A 1 -16.15 4.95 -30.07
N ASN A 2 -16.42 6.03 -30.80
CA ASN A 2 -16.38 6.08 -32.26
C ASN A 2 -14.92 6.13 -32.78
N SER A 3 -14.72 5.93 -34.10
CA SER A 3 -13.39 5.87 -34.71
C SER A 3 -12.52 7.10 -34.42
N LYS A 4 -13.10 8.30 -34.53
CA LYS A 4 -12.42 9.57 -34.23
C LYS A 4 -11.99 9.65 -32.75
N GLN A 5 -12.86 9.25 -31.83
CA GLN A 5 -12.56 9.22 -30.39
C GLN A 5 -11.40 8.25 -30.08
N LYS A 6 -11.36 7.08 -30.72
CA LYS A 6 -10.25 6.11 -30.54
C LYS A 6 -8.92 6.69 -30.98
N ILE A 7 -8.86 7.29 -32.17
CA ILE A 7 -7.64 7.91 -32.71
C ILE A 7 -7.15 9.07 -31.83
N LEU A 8 -8.06 9.92 -31.36
CA LEU A 8 -7.70 11.03 -30.46
C LEU A 8 -7.14 10.50 -29.13
N ASN A 9 -7.78 9.49 -28.54
CA ASN A 9 -7.33 8.87 -27.30
C ASN A 9 -5.94 8.24 -27.45
N GLU A 10 -5.70 7.52 -28.54
CA GLU A 10 -4.41 6.87 -28.81
C GLU A 10 -3.28 7.91 -28.98
N LYS A 11 -3.53 8.98 -29.76
CA LYS A 11 -2.57 10.08 -29.92
C LYS A 11 -2.26 10.77 -28.59
N PHE A 12 -3.28 11.08 -27.81
CA PHE A 12 -3.13 11.74 -26.51
C PHE A 12 -2.35 10.86 -25.52
N THR A 13 -2.71 9.57 -25.44
CA THR A 13 -2.04 8.59 -24.57
C THR A 13 -0.58 8.42 -24.96
N THR A 14 -0.27 8.32 -26.26
CA THR A 14 1.11 8.18 -26.75
C THR A 14 1.95 9.42 -26.46
N ALA A 15 1.41 10.62 -26.71
CA ALA A 15 2.09 11.87 -26.40
C ALA A 15 2.34 12.02 -24.89
N GLY A 16 1.35 11.65 -24.06
CA GLY A 16 1.47 11.64 -22.60
C GLY A 16 2.57 10.70 -22.10
N LYS A 17 2.66 9.47 -22.64
CA LYS A 17 3.71 8.50 -22.30
C LYS A 17 5.10 9.05 -22.63
N LYS A 18 5.31 9.57 -23.84
CA LYS A 18 6.57 10.20 -24.24
C LYS A 18 6.93 11.38 -23.36
N ALA A 19 5.97 12.25 -23.04
CA ALA A 19 6.21 13.40 -22.16
C ALA A 19 6.65 12.96 -20.75
N LEU A 20 6.10 11.87 -20.23
CA LEU A 20 6.49 11.30 -18.95
C LEU A 20 7.92 10.69 -19.01
N GLU A 21 8.24 9.95 -20.07
CA GLU A 21 9.58 9.39 -20.31
C GLU A 21 10.64 10.50 -20.36
N TRP A 22 10.44 11.53 -21.18
CA TRP A 22 11.37 12.66 -21.26
C TRP A 22 11.51 13.41 -19.93
N ARG A 23 10.42 13.56 -19.17
CA ARG A 23 10.49 14.14 -17.83
C ARG A 23 11.39 13.31 -16.91
N ARG A 24 11.24 11.98 -16.91
CA ARG A 24 12.09 11.08 -16.10
C ARG A 24 13.56 11.21 -16.49
N VAL A 25 13.86 11.25 -17.79
CA VAL A 25 15.23 11.48 -18.28
C VAL A 25 15.79 12.79 -17.71
N CYS A 26 15.04 13.91 -17.80
CA CYS A 26 15.46 15.17 -17.21
C CYS A 26 15.69 15.07 -15.69
N GLU A 27 14.86 14.31 -14.96
CA GLU A 27 15.00 14.13 -13.51
C GLU A 27 16.28 13.37 -13.16
N LEU A 28 16.64 12.35 -13.94
CA LEU A 28 17.80 11.49 -13.74
C LEU A 28 19.13 12.18 -14.08
N LEU A 29 19.10 13.16 -14.99
CA LEU A 29 20.29 13.95 -15.35
C LEU A 29 20.63 15.01 -14.30
N LEU A 30 19.73 15.34 -13.37
CA LEU A 30 19.93 16.42 -12.40
C LEU A 30 21.19 16.28 -11.53
N PRO A 31 21.54 15.10 -10.98
CA PRO A 31 22.75 14.95 -10.18
C PRO A 31 24.01 15.29 -10.98
N GLU A 32 24.09 14.84 -12.23
CA GLU A 32 25.24 15.10 -13.09
C GLU A 32 25.29 16.57 -13.55
N ILE A 33 24.13 17.16 -13.88
CA ILE A 33 24.01 18.59 -14.18
C ILE A 33 24.47 19.46 -13.00
N GLU A 34 24.19 19.03 -11.78
CA GLU A 34 24.63 19.72 -10.56
C GLU A 34 26.13 19.51 -10.31
N ARG A 35 26.65 18.30 -10.50
CA ARG A 35 28.08 17.96 -10.34
C ARG A 35 28.98 18.74 -11.29
N GLU A 36 28.60 18.78 -12.56
CA GLU A 36 29.33 19.46 -13.63
C GLU A 36 28.97 20.95 -13.77
N GLU A 37 28.07 21.44 -12.91
CA GLU A 37 27.62 22.84 -12.87
C GLU A 37 27.17 23.37 -14.25
N VAL A 38 26.52 22.52 -15.06
CA VAL A 38 26.10 22.82 -16.45
C VAL A 38 25.23 24.08 -16.50
N TRP A 39 24.46 24.32 -15.43
CA TRP A 39 23.65 25.51 -15.27
C TRP A 39 24.47 26.81 -15.33
N ARG A 40 25.71 26.80 -14.84
CA ARG A 40 26.62 27.97 -14.86
C ARG A 40 27.08 28.28 -16.27
N VAL A 41 27.50 27.25 -17.01
CA VAL A 41 27.88 27.37 -18.44
C VAL A 41 26.71 27.87 -19.28
N CYS A 42 25.49 27.46 -18.92
CA CYS A 42 24.26 27.91 -19.56
C CYS A 42 23.78 29.31 -19.11
N GLY A 43 24.51 30.00 -18.23
CA GLY A 43 24.19 31.36 -17.78
C GLY A 43 23.08 31.47 -16.72
N PHE A 44 22.81 30.39 -15.98
CA PHE A 44 21.86 30.40 -14.87
C PHE A 44 22.59 30.56 -13.53
N PRO A 45 21.93 31.12 -12.50
CA PRO A 45 22.54 31.28 -11.17
C PRO A 45 22.53 30.00 -10.32
N GLY A 46 21.81 28.95 -10.76
CA GLY A 46 21.78 27.67 -10.06
C GLY A 46 20.89 26.64 -10.74
N VAL A 47 21.03 25.36 -10.35
CA VAL A 47 20.29 24.23 -10.92
C VAL A 47 18.77 24.37 -10.84
N TYR A 48 18.25 25.03 -9.80
CA TYR A 48 16.81 25.23 -9.63
C TYR A 48 16.20 26.09 -10.72
N GLU A 49 16.85 27.20 -11.08
CA GLU A 49 16.36 28.08 -12.15
C GLU A 49 16.60 27.45 -13.52
N TYR A 50 17.73 26.79 -13.71
CA TYR A 50 18.02 26.02 -14.90
C TYR A 50 16.94 24.96 -15.16
N ALA A 51 16.63 24.11 -14.19
CA ALA A 51 15.64 23.04 -14.32
C ALA A 51 14.21 23.59 -14.50
N ALA A 52 13.86 24.68 -13.83
CA ALA A 52 12.58 25.36 -14.04
C ALA A 52 12.44 25.89 -15.48
N LYS A 53 13.48 26.52 -16.02
CA LYS A 53 13.46 27.13 -17.36
C LYS A 53 13.63 26.12 -18.50
N LYS A 54 14.44 25.08 -18.31
CA LYS A 54 14.75 24.08 -19.35
C LYS A 54 13.82 22.87 -19.33
N ALA A 55 13.34 22.46 -18.15
CA ALA A 55 12.55 21.25 -17.98
C ALA A 55 11.19 21.48 -17.30
N GLY A 56 10.82 22.72 -16.99
CA GLY A 56 9.54 23.05 -16.35
C GLY A 56 9.39 22.49 -14.92
N MET A 57 10.50 22.21 -14.24
CA MET A 57 10.47 21.57 -12.92
C MET A 57 10.26 22.56 -11.78
N SER A 58 9.47 22.15 -10.78
CA SER A 58 9.33 22.93 -9.55
C SER A 58 10.58 22.79 -8.67
N LYS A 59 10.87 23.81 -7.85
CA LYS A 59 11.99 23.77 -6.89
C LYS A 59 11.92 22.56 -5.96
N ASN A 60 10.72 22.18 -5.53
CA ASN A 60 10.48 21.01 -4.67
C ASN A 60 10.84 19.72 -5.40
N LYS A 61 10.45 19.59 -6.68
CA LYS A 61 10.79 18.41 -7.47
C LYS A 61 12.29 18.29 -7.69
N VAL A 62 12.99 19.37 -8.03
CA VAL A 62 14.46 19.38 -8.17
C VAL A 62 15.15 18.94 -6.88
N ARG A 63 14.76 19.54 -5.73
CA ARG A 63 15.30 19.18 -4.42
C ARG A 63 15.08 17.70 -4.10
N GLU A 64 13.88 17.19 -4.37
CA GLU A 64 13.55 15.78 -4.16
C GLU A 64 14.41 14.85 -5.02
N CYS A 65 14.56 15.16 -6.31
CA CYS A 65 15.37 14.36 -7.24
C CYS A 65 16.82 14.29 -6.77
N LEU A 66 17.45 15.45 -6.51
CA LEU A 66 18.83 15.50 -6.02
C LEU A 66 19.00 14.73 -4.70
N ARG A 67 18.05 14.86 -3.77
CA ARG A 67 18.10 14.18 -2.47
C ARG A 67 17.99 12.66 -2.57
N VAL A 68 17.10 12.17 -3.44
CA VAL A 68 16.84 10.73 -3.61
C VAL A 68 17.96 10.12 -4.45
N LEU A 69 18.27 10.67 -5.62
CA LEU A 69 19.26 10.13 -6.53
C LEU A 69 20.66 10.10 -5.92
N LYS A 70 21.05 11.12 -5.16
CA LYS A 70 22.33 11.10 -4.42
C LYS A 70 22.50 9.89 -3.49
N ARG A 71 21.40 9.31 -2.98
CA ARG A 71 21.45 8.16 -2.07
C ARG A 71 21.47 6.82 -2.80
N VAL A 72 20.85 6.76 -3.97
CA VAL A 72 20.74 5.52 -4.76
C VAL A 72 21.74 5.46 -5.91
N GLU A 73 22.58 6.48 -6.09
CA GLU A 73 23.54 6.57 -7.19
C GLU A 73 24.54 5.39 -7.23
N SER A 74 24.98 4.89 -6.08
CA SER A 74 25.85 3.70 -6.01
C SER A 74 25.09 2.36 -6.08
N MET A 75 23.76 2.39 -6.20
CA MET A 75 22.88 1.22 -6.16
C MET A 75 22.27 0.98 -7.55
N PRO A 76 22.97 0.27 -8.46
CA PRO A 76 22.54 0.07 -9.85
C PRO A 76 21.15 -0.57 -9.99
N ALA A 77 20.76 -1.48 -9.09
CA ALA A 77 19.45 -2.12 -9.15
C ALA A 77 18.31 -1.10 -8.89
N LEU A 78 18.50 -0.19 -7.93
CA LEU A 78 17.55 0.87 -7.66
C LEU A 78 17.57 1.96 -8.74
N MET A 79 18.73 2.26 -9.32
CA MET A 79 18.82 3.18 -10.46
C MET A 79 18.03 2.67 -11.67
N ALA A 80 18.11 1.38 -11.98
CA ALA A 80 17.31 0.77 -13.05
C ALA A 80 15.79 0.92 -12.81
N VAL A 81 15.33 0.75 -11.56
CA VAL A 81 13.92 0.99 -11.21
C VAL A 81 13.56 2.47 -11.34
N ALA A 82 14.44 3.39 -10.93
CA ALA A 82 14.23 4.83 -11.06
C ALA A 82 14.16 5.27 -12.53
N GLU A 83 14.98 4.69 -13.40
CA GLU A 83 14.94 4.89 -14.86
C GLU A 83 13.59 4.44 -15.45
N LYS A 84 13.17 3.23 -15.10
CA LYS A 84 11.96 2.60 -15.65
C LYS A 84 10.67 3.22 -15.11
N LYS A 85 10.55 3.39 -13.79
CA LYS A 85 9.30 3.78 -13.10
C LYS A 85 9.31 5.23 -12.62
N GLY A 86 10.47 5.87 -12.58
CA GLY A 86 10.65 7.22 -12.04
C GLY A 86 11.06 7.22 -10.57
N ILE A 87 11.61 8.35 -10.13
CA ILE A 87 12.21 8.52 -8.79
C ILE A 87 11.25 8.22 -7.64
N ASN A 88 9.95 8.48 -7.83
CA ASN A 88 8.95 8.22 -6.79
C ASN A 88 8.85 6.73 -6.41
N ALA A 89 9.21 5.81 -7.30
CA ALA A 89 9.18 4.38 -7.00
C ALA A 89 10.25 3.97 -5.97
N VAL A 90 11.42 4.59 -6.02
CA VAL A 90 12.56 4.27 -5.13
C VAL A 90 12.64 5.18 -3.90
N LYS A 91 11.93 6.31 -3.92
CA LYS A 91 11.92 7.29 -2.81
C LYS A 91 11.68 6.67 -1.42
N PRO A 92 10.71 5.75 -1.21
CA PRO A 92 10.47 5.18 0.12
C PRO A 92 11.64 4.39 0.69
N VAL A 93 12.46 3.79 -0.18
CA VAL A 93 13.56 2.91 0.21
C VAL A 93 14.93 3.59 0.15
N ALA A 94 15.02 4.79 -0.43
CA ALA A 94 16.28 5.50 -0.63
C ALA A 94 17.10 5.74 0.66
N CYS A 95 16.47 5.78 1.84
CA CYS A 95 17.17 5.94 3.12
C CYS A 95 17.43 4.63 3.87
N VAL A 96 16.85 3.51 3.43
CA VAL A 96 16.88 2.23 4.15
C VAL A 96 17.64 1.16 3.37
N ALA A 97 17.76 1.34 2.06
CA ALA A 97 18.56 0.51 1.20
C ALA A 97 20.05 0.72 1.45
N THR A 98 20.79 -0.37 1.35
CA THR A 98 22.25 -0.46 1.40
C THR A 98 22.72 -1.19 0.16
N GLU A 99 24.01 -1.16 -0.16
CA GLU A 99 24.57 -1.89 -1.32
C GLU A 99 24.30 -3.40 -1.21
N GLU A 100 24.26 -3.95 0.00
CA GLU A 100 23.93 -5.36 0.23
C GLU A 100 22.43 -5.67 0.08
N THR A 101 21.55 -4.69 0.27
CA THR A 101 20.09 -4.88 0.27
C THR A 101 19.41 -4.28 -0.96
N GLU A 102 20.17 -3.71 -1.91
CA GLU A 102 19.62 -2.97 -3.04
C GLU A 102 18.72 -3.85 -3.93
N GLU A 103 19.11 -5.10 -4.19
CA GLU A 103 18.37 -6.00 -5.08
C GLU A 103 17.01 -6.34 -4.49
N PHE A 104 16.98 -6.56 -3.17
CA PHE A 104 15.75 -6.80 -2.42
C PHE A 104 14.80 -5.59 -2.53
N TRP A 105 15.31 -4.39 -2.27
CA TRP A 105 14.50 -3.17 -2.32
C TRP A 105 14.07 -2.81 -3.75
N ALA A 106 14.93 -3.05 -4.74
CA ALA A 106 14.60 -2.87 -6.15
C ALA A 106 13.48 -3.82 -6.57
N GLY A 107 13.54 -5.10 -6.17
CA GLY A 107 12.47 -6.06 -6.39
C GLY A 107 11.13 -5.61 -5.79
N LYS A 108 11.16 -5.01 -4.59
CA LYS A 108 9.94 -4.44 -3.97
C LYS A 108 9.44 -3.21 -4.73
N ALA A 109 10.32 -2.28 -5.07
CA ALA A 109 9.96 -1.06 -5.80
C ALA A 109 9.45 -1.33 -7.22
N GLU A 110 9.85 -2.45 -7.82
CA GLU A 110 9.35 -2.91 -9.12
C GLU A 110 7.89 -3.36 -9.04
N ASN A 111 7.50 -4.03 -7.95
CA ASN A 111 6.19 -4.65 -7.81
C ASN A 111 5.18 -3.83 -7.00
N LEU A 112 5.64 -2.96 -6.10
CA LEU A 112 4.79 -2.12 -5.25
C LEU A 112 4.67 -0.69 -5.78
N SER A 113 3.54 -0.07 -5.47
CA SER A 113 3.35 1.37 -5.55
C SER A 113 4.16 2.10 -4.48
N MET A 114 4.44 3.38 -4.70
CA MET A 114 5.20 4.21 -3.76
C MET A 114 4.58 4.19 -2.35
N HIS A 115 3.25 4.27 -2.24
CA HIS A 115 2.56 4.28 -0.94
C HIS A 115 2.54 2.89 -0.28
N ALA A 116 2.45 1.82 -1.08
CA ALA A 116 2.54 0.47 -0.56
C ALA A 116 3.95 0.17 -0.04
N LEU A 117 4.98 0.59 -0.77
CA LEU A 117 6.37 0.46 -0.33
C LEU A 117 6.68 1.29 0.92
N GLU A 118 6.15 2.51 1.02
CA GLU A 118 6.27 3.34 2.22
C GLU A 118 5.62 2.70 3.45
N THR A 119 4.43 2.10 3.27
CA THR A 119 3.74 1.38 4.34
C THR A 119 4.48 0.12 4.73
N TYR A 120 4.97 -0.63 3.76
CA TYR A 120 5.80 -1.81 3.97
C TYR A 120 7.04 -1.51 4.82
N VAL A 121 7.79 -0.44 4.49
CA VAL A 121 8.97 -0.01 5.26
C VAL A 121 8.59 0.41 6.68
N ARG A 122 7.43 1.05 6.87
CA ARG A 122 6.96 1.46 8.20
C ARG A 122 6.57 0.25 9.06
N GLU A 123 5.84 -0.70 8.50
CA GLU A 123 5.27 -1.84 9.23
C GLU A 123 6.33 -2.88 9.58
N THR A 124 7.27 -3.17 8.68
CA THR A 124 8.41 -4.05 8.96
C THR A 124 9.32 -3.53 10.08
N ARG A 125 9.35 -2.22 10.32
CA ARG A 125 10.09 -1.59 11.44
C ARG A 125 9.34 -1.59 12.76
N GLY A 126 8.01 -1.71 12.74
CA GLY A 126 7.15 -1.64 13.92
C GLY A 126 6.88 -3.00 14.58
N ASP A 127 7.19 -4.10 13.89
CA ASP A 127 6.77 -5.47 14.26
C ASP A 127 7.62 -6.10 15.39
N GLU A 128 8.67 -5.42 15.86
CA GLU A 128 9.48 -5.88 17.00
C GLU A 128 8.80 -5.72 18.37
N SER A 129 7.69 -4.97 18.49
CA SER A 129 7.14 -4.59 19.81
C SER A 129 5.92 -5.36 20.33
N LEU A 130 5.36 -6.32 19.57
CA LEU A 130 4.09 -6.98 19.95
C LEU A 130 4.24 -8.40 20.50
N ARG A 131 5.46 -8.87 20.79
CA ARG A 131 5.69 -10.22 21.33
C ARG A 131 6.19 -10.13 22.78
N ALA A 132 5.27 -10.39 23.71
CA ALA A 132 5.45 -10.66 25.15
C ALA A 132 4.81 -9.65 26.13
N GLU A 133 3.61 -9.15 25.84
CA GLU A 133 2.79 -8.50 26.88
C GLU A 133 1.71 -9.47 27.39
N THR A 134 1.70 -9.69 28.70
CA THR A 134 0.69 -10.50 29.41
C THR A 134 -0.65 -9.78 29.56
N SER A 135 -0.72 -8.49 29.24
CA SER A 135 -1.94 -7.67 29.28
C SER A 135 -1.81 -6.48 28.34
N VAL A 136 -2.84 -6.21 27.53
CA VAL A 136 -2.88 -5.08 26.60
C VAL A 136 -3.89 -4.06 27.10
N GLN A 137 -3.50 -2.79 27.19
CA GLN A 137 -4.43 -1.72 27.51
C GLN A 137 -5.16 -1.25 26.24
N VAL A 138 -6.48 -1.44 26.21
CA VAL A 138 -7.34 -0.93 25.13
C VAL A 138 -7.88 0.45 25.51
N SER A 139 -7.63 1.46 24.67
CA SER A 139 -8.18 2.81 24.82
C SER A 139 -9.36 3.03 23.87
N LEU A 140 -10.50 3.49 24.40
CA LEU A 140 -11.71 3.78 23.63
C LEU A 140 -12.17 5.22 23.89
N ASN A 141 -12.60 5.91 22.82
CA ASN A 141 -13.29 7.19 22.94
C ASN A 141 -14.80 6.95 23.03
N ILE A 142 -15.36 7.07 24.22
CA ILE A 142 -16.78 6.84 24.49
C ILE A 142 -17.45 8.09 25.06
N LYS A 143 -18.77 8.17 24.94
CA LYS A 143 -19.55 9.28 25.50
C LYS A 143 -19.37 9.34 27.03
N PRO A 144 -19.32 10.55 27.64
CA PRO A 144 -19.10 10.69 29.09
C PRO A 144 -20.12 9.93 29.96
N GLU A 145 -21.38 9.87 29.55
CA GLU A 145 -22.42 9.12 30.27
C GLU A 145 -22.15 7.61 30.28
N LEU A 146 -21.69 7.07 29.15
CA LEU A 146 -21.32 5.67 29.04
C LEU A 146 -20.06 5.37 29.87
N ALA A 147 -19.08 6.27 29.87
CA ALA A 147 -17.87 6.14 30.68
C ALA A 147 -18.20 6.03 32.19
N LYS A 148 -19.08 6.91 32.70
CA LYS A 148 -19.56 6.84 34.09
C LYS A 148 -20.24 5.52 34.43
N ARG A 149 -21.00 4.95 33.49
CA ARG A 149 -21.62 3.63 33.66
C ARG A 149 -20.55 2.52 33.66
N MET A 150 -19.58 2.59 32.75
CA MET A 150 -18.49 1.60 32.65
C MET A 150 -17.54 1.61 33.86
N GLU A 151 -17.35 2.76 34.53
CA GLU A 151 -16.54 2.84 35.76
C GLU A 151 -17.00 1.86 36.85
N GLN A 152 -18.31 1.59 36.91
CA GLN A 152 -18.90 0.65 37.87
C GLN A 152 -18.50 -0.80 37.61
N PHE A 153 -18.12 -1.12 36.37
CA PHE A 153 -17.76 -2.47 35.94
C PHE A 153 -16.24 -2.71 35.93
N LYS A 154 -15.43 -1.65 35.93
CA LYS A 154 -13.95 -1.72 35.79
C LYS A 154 -13.23 -2.59 36.83
N LYS A 155 -13.82 -2.84 38.00
CA LYS A 155 -13.22 -3.62 39.10
C LYS A 155 -13.78 -5.04 39.24
N ARG A 156 -14.70 -5.46 38.38
CA ARG A 156 -15.26 -6.80 38.48
C ARG A 156 -14.26 -7.81 37.94
N GLU A 157 -14.18 -8.96 38.61
CA GLU A 157 -13.33 -10.08 38.20
C GLU A 157 -13.88 -10.78 36.93
N ASP A 158 -15.17 -10.61 36.64
CA ASP A 158 -15.88 -11.20 35.49
C ASP A 158 -15.83 -10.35 34.20
N MET A 159 -15.02 -9.28 34.17
CA MET A 159 -14.99 -8.35 33.04
C MET A 159 -14.56 -8.99 31.72
N GLU A 160 -13.64 -9.94 31.78
CA GLU A 160 -13.16 -10.66 30.60
C GLU A 160 -14.27 -11.53 30.00
N GLU A 161 -14.97 -12.32 30.82
CA GLU A 161 -16.12 -13.13 30.40
C GLU A 161 -17.27 -12.28 29.82
N LEU A 162 -17.54 -11.10 30.38
CA LEU A 162 -18.55 -10.19 29.86
C LEU A 162 -18.18 -9.59 28.50
N LEU A 163 -16.89 -9.30 28.29
CA LEU A 163 -16.39 -8.81 27.01
C LEU A 163 -16.42 -9.92 25.95
N GLU A 164 -16.05 -11.16 26.31
CA GLU A 164 -16.18 -12.32 25.42
C GLU A 164 -17.64 -12.53 25.01
N ALA A 165 -18.56 -12.59 25.96
CA ALA A 165 -19.99 -12.73 25.66
C ALA A 165 -20.55 -11.60 24.78
N PHE A 166 -20.06 -10.36 24.96
CA PHE A 166 -20.42 -9.24 24.10
C PHE A 166 -19.90 -9.41 22.68
N LEU A 167 -18.65 -9.87 22.52
CA LEU A 167 -18.07 -10.15 21.20
C LEU A 167 -18.80 -11.31 20.50
N ASP A 168 -19.12 -12.38 21.23
CA ASP A 168 -19.88 -13.52 20.71
C ASP A 168 -21.27 -13.10 20.24
N ASN A 169 -21.95 -12.21 20.99
CA ASN A 169 -23.26 -11.71 20.58
C ASN A 169 -23.20 -10.87 19.28
N LEU A 170 -22.10 -10.13 19.05
CA LEU A 170 -21.89 -9.44 17.78
C LEU A 170 -21.66 -10.40 16.60
N GLU A 171 -21.31 -11.66 16.86
CA GLU A 171 -21.20 -12.71 15.84
C GLU A 171 -22.55 -13.39 15.52
N GLU A 172 -23.62 -13.18 16.30
CA GLU A 172 -24.95 -13.78 16.04
C GLU A 172 -25.60 -13.24 14.75
N ASP A 173 -25.37 -11.97 14.40
CA ASP A 173 -25.88 -11.31 13.18
C ASP A 173 -25.06 -11.63 11.91
N LYS A 174 -24.15 -12.60 12.00
CA LYS A 174 -23.23 -12.97 10.91
C LYS A 174 -23.99 -13.65 9.76
N PRO A 175 -23.88 -13.14 8.52
CA PRO A 175 -24.54 -13.74 7.39
C PRO A 175 -23.94 -15.10 7.02
N GLU A 176 -24.76 -16.01 6.53
CA GLU A 176 -24.30 -17.31 6.03
C GLU A 176 -23.37 -17.17 4.81
N VAL A 177 -22.54 -18.19 4.60
CA VAL A 177 -21.66 -18.30 3.44
C VAL A 177 -22.50 -18.32 2.16
N SER A 178 -22.07 -17.56 1.14
CA SER A 178 -22.80 -17.40 -0.10
C SER A 178 -21.97 -17.81 -1.32
N GLU A 179 -22.56 -18.55 -2.26
CA GLU A 179 -21.94 -18.94 -3.54
C GLU A 179 -22.36 -18.04 -4.71
N ASN A 180 -22.94 -16.87 -4.40
CA ASN A 180 -23.35 -15.91 -5.41
C ASN A 180 -22.17 -15.33 -6.18
N VAL A 181 -22.44 -14.88 -7.41
CA VAL A 181 -21.43 -14.22 -8.26
C VAL A 181 -20.94 -12.90 -7.67
N THR A 182 -21.82 -12.19 -6.94
CA THR A 182 -21.49 -10.92 -6.30
C THR A 182 -21.67 -11.02 -4.79
N ILE A 183 -20.83 -10.29 -4.05
CA ILE A 183 -20.90 -10.24 -2.59
C ILE A 183 -22.28 -9.69 -2.18
N PRO A 184 -23.08 -10.44 -1.40
CA PRO A 184 -24.39 -10.00 -0.95
C PRO A 184 -24.33 -8.71 -0.13
N ALA A 185 -25.37 -7.88 -0.21
CA ALA A 185 -25.41 -6.59 0.49
C ALA A 185 -25.31 -6.74 2.02
N ALA A 186 -25.95 -7.76 2.60
CA ALA A 186 -25.84 -8.07 4.03
C ALA A 186 -24.39 -8.35 4.45
N MET A 187 -23.67 -9.15 3.67
CA MET A 187 -22.26 -9.48 3.91
C MET A 187 -21.34 -8.27 3.80
N LYS A 188 -21.56 -7.41 2.80
CA LYS A 188 -20.83 -6.14 2.71
C LYS A 188 -21.04 -5.29 3.96
N ARG A 189 -22.29 -5.11 4.38
CA ARG A 189 -22.63 -4.32 5.58
C ARG A 189 -21.99 -4.91 6.84
N PHE A 190 -22.06 -6.22 7.02
CA PHE A 190 -21.46 -6.92 8.16
C PHE A 190 -19.94 -6.65 8.24
N VAL A 191 -19.20 -6.90 7.16
CA VAL A 191 -17.74 -6.73 7.12
C VAL A 191 -17.32 -5.27 7.33
N ILE A 192 -18.04 -4.31 6.72
CA ILE A 192 -17.75 -2.89 6.86
C ILE A 192 -18.04 -2.40 8.29
N ASN A 193 -19.16 -2.83 8.87
CA ASN A 193 -19.56 -2.40 10.22
C ASN A 193 -18.62 -2.96 11.29
N ARG A 194 -18.13 -4.20 11.14
CA ARG A 194 -17.16 -4.82 12.07
C ARG A 194 -15.90 -3.98 12.28
N THR A 195 -15.51 -3.22 11.26
CA THR A 195 -14.29 -2.39 11.28
C THR A 195 -14.58 -0.90 11.43
N GLY A 196 -15.85 -0.49 11.52
CA GLY A 196 -16.26 0.91 11.55
C GLY A 196 -15.77 1.69 10.32
N GLU A 197 -15.90 1.09 9.13
CA GLU A 197 -15.45 1.65 7.84
C GLU A 197 -13.92 1.88 7.73
N LYS A 198 -13.12 1.14 8.49
CA LYS A 198 -11.65 1.24 8.46
C LYS A 198 -11.00 -0.03 7.92
N CYS A 199 -9.71 0.06 7.68
CA CYS A 199 -8.88 -1.07 7.32
C CYS A 199 -8.87 -2.12 8.45
N SER A 200 -8.95 -3.40 8.07
CA SER A 200 -8.89 -4.52 9.01
C SER A 200 -7.46 -4.82 9.50
N PHE A 201 -6.43 -4.29 8.82
CA PHE A 201 -5.04 -4.53 9.18
C PHE A 201 -4.73 -3.95 10.58
N PRO A 202 -4.02 -4.70 11.46
CA PRO A 202 -3.75 -4.27 12.83
C PRO A 202 -3.16 -2.87 12.94
N GLY A 203 -3.77 -2.04 13.79
CA GLY A 203 -3.31 -0.66 14.03
C GLY A 203 -3.55 0.32 12.88
N CYS A 204 -4.09 -0.11 11.73
CA CYS A 204 -4.38 0.78 10.61
C CYS A 204 -5.68 1.54 10.82
N THR A 205 -5.62 2.88 10.73
CA THR A 205 -6.80 3.75 10.88
C THR A 205 -7.34 4.30 9.58
N ASN A 206 -6.75 3.91 8.44
CA ASN A 206 -7.18 4.40 7.12
C ASN A 206 -8.58 3.89 6.78
N PRO A 207 -9.39 4.68 6.06
CA PRO A 207 -10.69 4.22 5.58
C PRO A 207 -10.51 3.04 4.62
N TYR A 208 -11.48 2.11 4.63
CA TYR A 208 -11.50 1.05 3.64
C TYR A 208 -11.80 1.62 2.25
N VAL A 209 -11.34 0.91 1.22
CA VAL A 209 -11.63 1.25 -0.18
C VAL A 209 -12.20 0.03 -0.90
N GLU A 210 -11.71 -1.17 -0.59
CA GLU A 210 -12.12 -2.40 -1.27
C GLU A 210 -12.32 -3.53 -0.25
N LEU A 211 -13.20 -4.47 -0.59
CA LEU A 211 -13.36 -5.72 0.14
C LEU A 211 -12.42 -6.75 -0.45
N HIS A 212 -11.67 -7.39 0.44
CA HIS A 212 -10.60 -8.31 0.12
C HIS A 212 -10.96 -9.73 0.55
N HIS A 213 -10.87 -10.68 -0.38
CA HIS A 213 -11.06 -12.10 -0.09
C HIS A 213 -9.73 -12.73 0.34
N ALA A 214 -9.52 -12.94 1.65
CA ALA A 214 -8.35 -13.66 2.17
C ALA A 214 -8.22 -15.05 1.54
N ARG A 215 -9.35 -15.74 1.30
CA ARG A 215 -9.45 -16.92 0.45
C ARG A 215 -10.02 -16.52 -0.91
N ARG A 216 -9.17 -16.49 -1.94
CA ARG A 216 -9.49 -15.89 -3.25
C ARG A 216 -10.76 -16.51 -3.84
N TYR A 217 -11.68 -15.65 -4.25
CA TYR A 217 -12.94 -16.07 -4.87
C TYR A 217 -12.74 -16.94 -6.13
N SER A 218 -11.69 -16.70 -6.91
CA SER A 218 -11.36 -17.52 -8.08
C SER A 218 -11.03 -18.98 -7.74
N MET A 219 -10.64 -19.28 -6.49
CA MET A 219 -10.36 -20.64 -6.02
C MET A 219 -11.60 -21.30 -5.43
N GLU A 220 -12.32 -20.60 -4.54
CA GLU A 220 -13.37 -21.22 -3.73
C GLU A 220 -14.80 -20.93 -4.21
N ARG A 221 -14.95 -19.90 -5.05
CA ARG A 221 -16.24 -19.44 -5.61
C ARG A 221 -17.32 -19.20 -4.54
N ARG A 222 -16.89 -18.74 -3.36
CA ARG A 222 -17.76 -18.44 -2.22
C ARG A 222 -17.38 -17.13 -1.55
N HIS A 223 -18.33 -16.60 -0.81
CA HIS A 223 -18.21 -15.40 0.00
C HIS A 223 -18.46 -15.82 1.44
N ASP A 224 -17.38 -15.82 2.21
CA ASP A 224 -17.37 -16.19 3.62
C ASP A 224 -17.07 -14.91 4.42
N PRO A 225 -17.95 -14.48 5.34
CA PRO A 225 -17.74 -13.26 6.11
C PRO A 225 -16.49 -13.30 7.02
N ASP A 226 -15.94 -14.49 7.32
CA ASP A 226 -14.69 -14.63 8.07
C ASP A 226 -13.44 -14.45 7.20
N HIS A 227 -13.59 -14.59 5.89
CA HIS A 227 -12.50 -14.50 4.92
C HIS A 227 -12.69 -13.35 3.94
N ILE A 228 -13.60 -12.42 4.24
CA ILE A 228 -13.77 -11.15 3.54
C ILE A 228 -13.47 -10.02 4.52
N HIS A 229 -12.56 -9.13 4.14
CA HIS A 229 -12.08 -8.07 5.00
C HIS A 229 -12.10 -6.72 4.30
N ALA A 230 -12.45 -5.66 5.02
CA ALA A 230 -12.38 -4.30 4.52
C ALA A 230 -10.92 -3.81 4.59
N LEU A 231 -10.32 -3.47 3.44
CA LEU A 231 -8.93 -3.02 3.37
C LEU A 231 -8.83 -1.62 2.75
N CYS A 232 -7.89 -0.82 3.27
CA CYS A 232 -7.46 0.38 2.57
C CYS A 232 -6.69 -0.01 1.30
N LYS A 233 -6.55 0.93 0.35
CA LYS A 233 -5.87 0.69 -0.92
C LYS A 233 -4.47 0.07 -0.75
N VAL A 234 -3.72 0.52 0.25
CA VAL A 234 -2.34 0.07 0.47
C VAL A 234 -2.29 -1.35 1.01
N HIS A 235 -3.03 -1.66 2.08
CA HIS A 235 -3.06 -3.03 2.62
C HIS A 235 -3.67 -4.03 1.63
N HIS A 236 -4.64 -3.59 0.83
CA HIS A 236 -5.17 -4.42 -0.25
C HIS A 236 -4.10 -4.75 -1.30
N GLU A 237 -3.27 -3.78 -1.68
CA GLU A 237 -2.13 -3.99 -2.58
C GLU A 237 -1.09 -4.94 -1.97
N LEU A 238 -0.74 -4.78 -0.69
CA LEU A 238 0.17 -5.69 0.00
C LEU A 238 -0.36 -7.12 0.04
N ALA A 239 -1.66 -7.30 0.29
CA ALA A 239 -2.31 -8.61 0.30
C ALA A 239 -2.20 -9.30 -1.08
N HIS A 240 -2.52 -8.60 -2.15
CA HIS A 240 -2.38 -9.13 -3.52
C HIS A 240 -0.93 -9.35 -3.96
N ASN A 241 0.05 -8.75 -3.27
CA ASN A 241 1.46 -9.06 -3.48
C ASN A 241 1.96 -10.20 -2.58
N GLY A 242 1.07 -10.88 -1.84
CA GLY A 242 1.41 -11.98 -0.94
C GLY A 242 2.23 -11.55 0.28
N LEU A 243 2.14 -10.27 0.67
CA LEU A 243 2.96 -9.69 1.74
C LEU A 243 2.26 -9.62 3.09
N ILE A 244 1.04 -10.14 3.21
CA ILE A 244 0.35 -10.24 4.50
C ILE A 244 0.49 -11.66 5.03
N GLY A 245 1.21 -11.81 6.14
CA GLY A 245 1.28 -13.04 6.91
C GLY A 245 -0.03 -13.29 7.66
N ASN A 246 -0.36 -14.56 7.90
CA ASN A 246 -1.60 -14.97 8.56
C ASN A 246 -2.89 -14.50 7.87
N GLU A 247 -2.86 -14.16 6.58
CA GLU A 247 -3.99 -13.57 5.84
C GLU A 247 -5.31 -14.34 5.98
N GLU A 248 -5.27 -15.67 6.12
CA GLU A 248 -6.46 -16.53 6.33
C GLU A 248 -6.91 -16.67 7.78
N ARG A 249 -6.12 -16.16 8.72
CA ARG A 249 -6.44 -16.14 10.15
C ARG A 249 -7.09 -14.79 10.50
N PRO A 250 -7.60 -14.63 11.73
CA PRO A 250 -8.23 -13.38 12.11
C PRO A 250 -7.27 -12.18 12.02
N PRO A 251 -7.75 -10.98 11.62
CA PRO A 251 -6.89 -9.86 11.25
C PRO A 251 -5.92 -9.39 12.33
N TRP A 252 -6.24 -9.51 13.62
CA TRP A 252 -5.34 -9.15 14.72
C TRP A 252 -4.04 -9.96 14.76
N THR A 253 -3.96 -11.06 14.00
CA THR A 253 -2.76 -11.88 13.85
C THR A 253 -1.94 -11.54 12.60
N TRP A 254 -2.39 -10.61 11.77
CA TRP A 254 -1.74 -10.26 10.52
C TRP A 254 -0.49 -9.40 10.75
N TYR A 255 0.49 -9.60 9.87
CA TYR A 255 1.74 -8.85 9.88
C TYR A 255 2.30 -8.77 8.46
N VAL A 256 3.30 -7.90 8.24
CA VAL A 256 3.91 -7.75 6.92
C VAL A 256 5.09 -8.72 6.78
N LEU A 257 5.05 -9.56 5.74
CA LEU A 257 6.13 -10.49 5.41
C LEU A 257 7.29 -9.79 4.70
N GLU A 258 8.52 -10.19 5.03
CA GLU A 258 9.69 -9.74 4.27
C GLU A 258 9.62 -10.15 2.80
N ARG A 259 9.18 -11.37 2.52
CA ARG A 259 9.06 -11.93 1.17
C ARG A 259 7.72 -12.63 1.03
N PRO A 260 7.08 -12.58 -0.15
CA PRO A 260 5.88 -13.35 -0.37
C PRO A 260 6.18 -14.85 -0.33
N ASP A 261 5.21 -15.62 0.15
CA ASP A 261 5.27 -17.07 0.04
C ASP A 261 5.00 -17.48 -1.41
N LEU A 262 6.08 -17.72 -2.16
CA LEU A 262 6.04 -18.14 -3.56
C LEU A 262 5.51 -19.56 -3.75
N THR A 263 5.34 -20.33 -2.68
CA THR A 263 4.74 -21.67 -2.74
C THR A 263 3.21 -21.62 -2.69
N ASN A 264 2.65 -20.49 -2.25
CA ASN A 264 1.22 -20.33 -2.11
C ASN A 264 0.54 -20.09 -3.47
N HIS A 265 -0.43 -20.94 -3.82
CA HIS A 265 -1.19 -20.82 -5.07
C HIS A 265 -1.89 -19.46 -5.25
N LYS A 266 -2.24 -18.78 -4.16
CA LYS A 266 -2.85 -17.44 -4.20
C LYS A 266 -1.96 -16.41 -4.85
N TYR A 267 -0.65 -16.49 -4.59
CA TYR A 267 0.33 -15.56 -5.15
C TYR A 267 0.29 -15.61 -6.69
N PHE A 268 0.30 -16.80 -7.27
CA PHE A 268 0.24 -16.98 -8.72
C PHE A 268 -1.08 -16.45 -9.31
N ILE A 269 -2.20 -16.70 -8.64
CA ILE A 269 -3.50 -16.20 -9.07
C ILE A 269 -3.54 -14.67 -9.06
N ASP A 270 -3.05 -14.04 -8.00
CA ASP A 270 -3.01 -12.58 -7.89
C ASP A 270 -2.15 -11.96 -9.00
N GLN A 271 -0.99 -12.56 -9.31
CA GLN A 271 -0.15 -12.14 -10.44
C GLN A 271 -0.91 -12.21 -11.77
N GLN A 272 -1.64 -13.30 -12.03
CA GLN A 272 -2.44 -13.42 -13.26
C GLN A 272 -3.58 -12.41 -13.32
N VAL A 273 -4.29 -12.19 -12.21
CA VAL A 273 -5.38 -11.20 -12.14
C VAL A 273 -4.85 -9.79 -12.37
N GLN A 274 -3.69 -9.43 -11.80
CA GLN A 274 -3.05 -8.14 -12.01
C GLN A 274 -2.63 -7.94 -13.48
N LEU A 275 -2.06 -8.97 -14.12
CA LEU A 275 -1.71 -8.92 -15.55
C LEU A 275 -2.94 -8.67 -16.43
N ILE A 276 -4.05 -9.35 -16.16
CA ILE A 276 -5.32 -9.18 -16.91
C ILE A 276 -5.88 -7.77 -16.70
N ARG A 277 -5.92 -7.29 -15.45
CA ARG A 277 -6.39 -5.92 -15.15
C ARG A 277 -5.53 -4.87 -15.82
N HIS A 278 -4.20 -5.03 -15.82
CA HIS A 278 -3.30 -4.10 -16.49
C HIS A 278 -3.59 -4.03 -18.00
N ASN A 279 -3.76 -5.18 -18.66
CA ASN A 279 -4.06 -5.25 -20.09
C ASN A 279 -5.47 -4.75 -20.44
N ALA A 280 -6.43 -4.82 -19.52
CA ALA A 280 -7.79 -4.30 -19.72
C ALA A 280 -7.90 -2.77 -19.56
N THR A 281 -6.88 -2.12 -18.97
CA THR A 281 -6.87 -0.67 -18.70
C THR A 281 -6.03 0.13 -19.72
N ILE A 282 -5.43 -0.55 -20.71
CA ILE A 282 -4.66 0.02 -21.83
C ILE A 282 -5.52 0.01 -23.10
#